data_AF-A0A9D1VBS7-F1
#
_entry.id   AF-A0A9D1VBS7-F1
#
_cell.length_a   1.000
_cell.length_b   1.000
_cell.length_c   1.000
_cell.angle_alpha   90.00
_cell.angle_beta   90.00
_cell.angle_gamma   90.00
#
_symmetry.space_group_name_H-M   'P 1'
#
loop_
_entity.id
_entity.type
_entity.pdbx_description
1 polymer ?
#
loop_
_entity_poly.entity_id
_entity_poly.type
_entity_poly.pdbx_seq_one_letter_code
_entity_poly.pdbx_strand_id
1 'polypeptide(L)'
;MYYGRRLSPARGFTLVETLLAISLVSILIALFLTVFVPARKMVQDALGRQNVESVSSVLRAEMSTLKPHEAARPGAKRSSKGSYVSAFDKAFDWLQASKKPETAVVIFSYRADTSKKAQDGIYPALQGGRNLPGYSSTLISVACPMDDTRYSKFIPDAVGPVYVVRMTQLVYDGKGGFSPADRPGMIKGGSNAEGYITKESSRDLSGAAVFFRADFFLMQPKNPARYKGRSWAQLGTPSFSTNMSFRL
;
A
#
# COMPACT_ATOMS: atom_id res chain seq x y z
N MET A 1 -65.36 18.28 56.21
CA MET A 1 -65.10 17.84 54.83
C MET A 1 -63.68 17.30 54.77
N TYR A 2 -63.47 15.99 54.94
CA TYR A 2 -62.15 15.37 54.97
C TYR A 2 -61.72 14.99 53.53
N TYR A 3 -60.67 15.64 53.02
CA TYR A 3 -60.03 15.24 51.76
C TYR A 3 -59.08 14.07 52.04
N GLY A 4 -59.54 12.85 51.76
CA GLY A 4 -58.69 11.68 51.70
C GLY A 4 -57.81 11.72 50.45
N ARG A 5 -56.59 12.24 50.56
CA ARG A 5 -55.55 12.02 49.53
C ARG A 5 -55.20 10.54 49.52
N ARG A 6 -55.59 9.83 48.46
CA ARG A 6 -55.02 8.53 48.12
C ARG A 6 -53.55 8.75 47.72
N LEU A 7 -52.62 8.39 48.60
CA LEU A 7 -51.23 8.16 48.22
C LEU A 7 -51.19 6.89 47.37
N SER A 8 -50.89 7.04 46.08
CA SER A 8 -50.54 5.92 45.21
C SER A 8 -49.33 5.20 45.79
N PRO A 9 -49.37 3.87 46.00
CA PRO A 9 -48.22 3.15 46.55
C PRO A 9 -47.08 3.21 45.52
N ALA A 10 -45.97 3.84 45.90
CA ALA A 10 -44.72 3.72 45.15
C ALA A 10 -44.31 2.24 45.20
N ARG A 11 -44.45 1.53 44.07
CA ARG A 11 -43.96 0.15 43.92
C ARG A 11 -42.44 0.18 43.99
N GLY A 12 -41.88 -0.20 45.15
CA GLY A 12 -40.45 -0.45 45.28
C GLY A 12 -40.04 -1.66 44.44
N PHE A 13 -38.93 -1.54 43.71
CA PHE A 13 -38.34 -2.62 42.92
C PHE A 13 -38.04 -3.82 43.83
N THR A 14 -38.50 -5.01 43.44
CA THR A 14 -38.21 -6.25 44.19
C THR A 14 -36.82 -6.76 43.83
N LEU A 15 -36.10 -7.35 44.79
CA LEU A 15 -34.76 -7.93 44.58
C LEU A 15 -34.78 -9.00 43.46
N VAL A 16 -35.91 -9.71 43.33
CA VAL A 16 -36.17 -10.71 42.29
C VAL A 16 -36.27 -10.08 40.89
N GLU A 17 -36.92 -8.93 40.74
CA GLU A 17 -37.03 -8.22 39.46
C GLU A 17 -35.66 -7.75 38.96
N THR A 18 -34.83 -7.21 39.85
CA THR A 18 -33.45 -6.82 39.54
C THR A 18 -32.61 -8.03 39.11
N LEU A 19 -32.78 -9.17 39.79
CA LEU A 19 -32.07 -10.41 39.47
C LEU A 19 -32.49 -10.99 38.12
N LEU A 20 -33.78 -10.96 37.80
CA LEU A 20 -34.31 -11.35 36.48
C LEU A 20 -33.80 -10.42 35.38
N ALA A 21 -33.79 -9.10 35.63
CA ALA A 21 -33.28 -8.12 34.68
C ALA A 21 -31.80 -8.33 34.37
N ILE A 22 -30.94 -8.51 35.38
CA ILE A 22 -29.51 -8.77 35.19
C ILE A 22 -29.29 -10.09 34.44
N SER A 23 -30.07 -11.12 34.75
CA SER A 23 -29.98 -12.43 34.08
C SER A 23 -30.33 -12.32 32.60
N LEU A 24 -31.43 -11.62 32.26
CA LEU A 24 -31.84 -11.38 30.89
C LEU A 24 -30.79 -10.56 30.12
N VAL A 25 -30.27 -9.49 30.72
CA VAL A 25 -29.24 -8.63 30.11
C VAL A 25 -27.96 -9.43 29.86
N SER A 26 -27.54 -10.27 30.79
CA SER A 26 -26.33 -11.10 30.63
C SER A 26 -26.45 -12.09 29.48
N ILE A 27 -27.62 -12.73 29.33
CA ILE A 27 -27.89 -13.64 28.20
C ILE A 27 -27.88 -12.87 26.87
N LEU A 28 -28.49 -11.68 26.83
CA LEU A 28 -28.48 -10.83 25.65
C LEU A 28 -27.07 -10.39 25.25
N ILE A 29 -26.24 -9.99 26.22
CA ILE A 29 -24.84 -9.62 25.96
C ILE A 29 -24.04 -10.81 25.45
N ALA A 30 -24.22 -12.00 26.03
CA ALA A 30 -23.54 -13.21 25.60
C ALA A 30 -23.87 -13.57 24.14
N LEU A 31 -25.17 -13.57 23.78
CA LEU A 31 -25.63 -13.79 22.41
C LEU A 31 -25.16 -12.69 21.44
N PHE A 32 -25.07 -11.45 21.91
CA PHE A 32 -24.55 -10.36 21.10
C PHE A 32 -23.06 -10.54 20.81
N LEU A 33 -22.25 -10.88 21.82
CA LEU A 33 -20.80 -11.05 21.66
C LEU A 33 -20.44 -12.25 20.77
N THR A 34 -21.21 -13.34 20.81
CA THR A 34 -20.99 -14.50 19.92
C THR A 34 -21.16 -14.16 18.44
N VAL A 35 -22.00 -13.17 18.10
CA VAL A 35 -22.21 -12.71 16.71
C VAL A 35 -21.28 -11.55 16.36
N PHE A 36 -21.10 -10.58 17.26
CA PHE A 36 -20.40 -9.32 16.97
C PHE A 36 -18.89 -9.48 16.88
N VAL A 37 -18.28 -10.36 17.70
CA VAL A 37 -16.82 -10.58 17.69
C VAL A 37 -16.36 -11.21 16.36
N PRO A 38 -16.99 -12.28 15.84
CA PRO A 38 -16.67 -12.79 14.50
C PRO A 38 -16.94 -11.76 13.40
N ALA A 39 -18.06 -11.03 13.44
CA ALA A 39 -18.38 -10.03 12.43
C ALA A 39 -17.32 -8.91 12.35
N ARG A 40 -16.81 -8.44 13.50
CA ARG A 40 -15.72 -7.46 13.54
C ARG A 40 -14.45 -7.98 12.86
N LYS A 41 -14.08 -9.24 13.10
CA LYS A 41 -12.90 -9.87 12.47
C LYS A 41 -13.09 -9.96 10.96
N MET A 42 -14.27 -10.40 10.49
CA MET A 42 -14.58 -10.46 9.06
C MET A 42 -14.46 -9.09 8.39
N VAL A 43 -14.95 -8.03 9.03
CA VAL A 43 -14.83 -6.65 8.51
C VAL A 43 -13.36 -6.21 8.48
N GLN A 44 -12.58 -6.48 9.54
CA GLN A 44 -11.17 -6.14 9.58
C GLN A 44 -10.36 -6.87 8.50
N ASP A 45 -10.64 -8.15 8.28
CA ASP A 45 -10.01 -8.96 7.24
C ASP A 45 -10.38 -8.45 5.84
N ALA A 46 -11.65 -8.11 5.62
CA ALA A 46 -12.12 -7.54 4.35
C ALA A 46 -11.45 -6.18 4.06
N LEU A 47 -11.38 -5.29 5.05
CA LEU A 47 -10.68 -4.01 4.94
C LEU A 47 -9.18 -4.21 4.69
N GLY A 48 -8.56 -5.19 5.36
CA GLY A 48 -7.18 -5.57 5.13
C GLY A 48 -6.93 -6.00 3.69
N ARG A 49 -7.76 -6.92 3.17
CA ARG A 49 -7.68 -7.40 1.77
C ARG A 49 -7.90 -6.27 0.77
N GLN A 50 -8.89 -5.41 1.01
CA GLN A 50 -9.16 -4.25 0.15
C GLN A 50 -7.96 -3.29 0.11
N ASN A 51 -7.33 -3.04 1.25
CA ASN A 51 -6.14 -2.20 1.32
C ASN A 51 -4.96 -2.82 0.56
N VAL A 52 -4.75 -4.15 0.68
CA VAL A 52 -3.71 -4.87 -0.09
C VAL A 52 -3.94 -4.73 -1.60
N GLU A 53 -5.17 -4.93 -2.08
CA GLU A 53 -5.49 -4.80 -3.50
C GLU A 53 -5.37 -3.34 -3.98
N SER A 54 -5.82 -2.37 -3.18
CA SER A 54 -5.68 -0.96 -3.51
C SER A 54 -4.21 -0.55 -3.63
N VAL A 55 -3.36 -0.96 -2.69
CA VAL A 55 -1.94 -0.58 -2.69
C VAL A 55 -1.19 -1.30 -3.82
N SER A 56 -1.47 -2.58 -4.05
CA SER A 56 -0.82 -3.34 -5.13
C SER A 56 -1.31 -2.92 -6.53
N SER A 57 -2.57 -2.53 -6.70
CA SER A 57 -3.08 -2.00 -7.97
C SER A 57 -2.47 -0.64 -8.31
N VAL A 58 -2.25 0.25 -7.33
CA VAL A 58 -1.52 1.52 -7.53
C VAL A 58 -0.10 1.25 -8.00
N LEU A 59 0.62 0.33 -7.35
CA LEU A 59 1.96 -0.07 -7.77
C LEU A 59 1.98 -0.60 -9.21
N ARG A 60 1.03 -1.49 -9.53
CA ARG A 60 0.89 -2.08 -10.88
C ARG A 60 0.64 -1.01 -11.93
N ALA A 61 -0.31 -0.12 -11.68
CA ALA A 61 -0.70 0.95 -12.61
C ALA A 61 0.45 1.94 -12.84
N GLU A 62 1.19 2.30 -11.79
CA GLU A 62 2.34 3.20 -11.90
C GLU A 62 3.51 2.54 -12.63
N MET A 63 3.78 1.25 -12.39
CA MET A 63 4.81 0.50 -13.13
C MET A 63 4.44 0.31 -14.60
N SER A 64 3.16 0.15 -14.95
CA SER A 64 2.70 -0.03 -16.33
C SER A 64 2.54 1.28 -17.10
N THR A 65 2.57 2.42 -16.42
CA THR A 65 2.37 3.73 -17.04
C THR A 65 3.67 4.50 -17.08
N LEU A 66 4.08 4.91 -18.28
CA LEU A 66 5.22 5.81 -18.45
C LEU A 66 4.72 7.25 -18.46
N LYS A 67 5.11 8.05 -17.47
CA LYS A 67 4.75 9.48 -17.42
C LYS A 67 5.79 10.31 -18.17
N PRO A 68 5.41 11.34 -18.94
CA PRO A 68 6.34 12.12 -19.77
C PRO A 68 7.50 12.78 -19.00
N HIS A 69 7.30 13.02 -17.71
CA HIS A 69 8.22 13.76 -16.86
C HIS A 69 9.14 12.87 -16.01
N GLU A 70 9.03 11.54 -16.14
CA GLU A 70 9.83 10.58 -15.40
C GLU A 70 11.21 10.45 -16.03
N ALA A 71 12.22 10.98 -15.33
CA ALA A 71 13.61 10.82 -15.71
C ALA A 71 14.10 9.40 -15.38
N ALA A 72 14.80 8.78 -16.33
CA ALA A 72 15.43 7.50 -16.09
C ALA A 72 16.62 7.65 -15.14
N ARG A 73 16.74 6.75 -14.17
CA ARG A 73 17.84 6.79 -13.20
C ARG A 73 19.21 6.56 -13.86
N PRO A 74 20.32 6.98 -13.21
CA PRO A 74 21.66 6.69 -13.72
C PRO A 74 21.89 5.18 -13.76
N GLY A 75 22.19 4.64 -14.95
CA GLY A 75 22.35 3.20 -15.18
C GLY A 75 21.13 2.50 -15.81
N ALA A 76 19.96 3.15 -15.82
CA ALA A 76 18.78 2.66 -16.55
C ALA A 76 18.89 3.00 -18.06
N LYS A 77 18.16 2.24 -18.90
CA LYS A 77 18.03 2.58 -20.33
C LYS A 77 17.28 3.91 -20.48
N ARG A 78 17.89 4.85 -21.20
CA ARG A 78 17.36 6.21 -21.37
C ARG A 78 17.05 6.50 -22.83
N SER A 79 15.98 7.25 -23.07
CA SER A 79 15.75 7.93 -24.34
C SER A 79 16.80 9.04 -24.54
N SER A 80 16.86 9.60 -25.76
CA SER A 80 17.66 10.80 -26.05
C SER A 80 17.31 12.01 -25.18
N LYS A 81 16.13 12.01 -24.54
CA LYS A 81 15.65 13.05 -23.62
C LYS A 81 15.95 12.74 -22.14
N GLY A 82 16.62 11.63 -21.84
CA GLY A 82 16.93 11.20 -20.48
C GLY A 82 15.74 10.57 -19.71
N SER A 83 14.60 10.36 -20.37
CA SER A 83 13.43 9.63 -19.82
C SER A 83 13.56 8.13 -20.01
N TYR A 84 12.72 7.33 -19.36
CA TYR A 84 12.61 5.91 -19.72
C TYR A 84 12.10 5.76 -21.16
N VAL A 85 12.52 4.68 -21.84
CA VAL A 85 12.10 4.38 -23.21
C VAL A 85 10.71 3.71 -23.23
N SER A 86 10.45 2.82 -22.28
CA SER A 86 9.16 2.14 -22.13
C SER A 86 8.75 1.99 -20.65
N ALA A 87 7.49 1.64 -20.41
CA ALA A 87 7.01 1.26 -19.07
C ALA A 87 7.72 0.00 -18.54
N PHE A 88 8.11 -0.92 -19.43
CA PHE A 88 8.90 -2.08 -19.06
C PHE A 88 10.30 -1.69 -18.54
N ASP A 89 11.00 -0.78 -19.22
CA ASP A 89 12.31 -0.28 -18.76
C ASP A 89 12.23 0.38 -17.38
N LYS A 90 11.16 1.16 -17.15
CA LYS A 90 10.84 1.77 -15.85
C LYS A 90 10.62 0.72 -14.77
N ALA A 91 9.73 -0.24 -15.02
CA ALA A 91 9.41 -1.30 -14.08
C ALA A 91 10.65 -2.16 -13.74
N PHE A 92 11.49 -2.43 -14.74
CA PHE A 92 12.75 -3.16 -14.60
C PHE A 92 13.75 -2.39 -13.71
N ASP A 93 13.92 -1.08 -13.94
CA ASP A 93 14.74 -0.22 -13.07
C ASP A 93 14.20 -0.18 -11.64
N TRP A 94 12.89 -0.01 -11.46
CA TRP A 94 12.28 0.06 -10.14
C TRP A 94 12.47 -1.23 -9.34
N LEU A 95 12.37 -2.38 -10.00
CA LEU A 95 12.68 -3.67 -9.39
C LEU A 95 14.15 -3.69 -8.96
N GLN A 96 15.10 -3.35 -9.84
CA GLN A 96 16.53 -3.32 -9.50
C GLN A 96 16.87 -2.37 -8.35
N ALA A 97 16.26 -1.18 -8.37
CA ALA A 97 16.44 -0.16 -7.34
C ALA A 97 15.95 -0.63 -5.96
N SER A 98 15.06 -1.62 -5.91
CA SER A 98 14.63 -2.26 -4.66
C SER A 98 15.72 -3.08 -3.96
N LYS A 99 16.93 -3.18 -4.54
CA LYS A 99 18.11 -3.75 -3.86
C LYS A 99 18.37 -3.09 -2.50
N LYS A 100 18.09 -1.79 -2.37
CA LYS A 100 18.21 -1.05 -1.12
C LYS A 100 16.88 -0.36 -0.77
N PRO A 101 16.54 -0.25 0.52
CA PRO A 101 15.41 0.54 0.96
C PRO A 101 15.45 1.97 0.43
N GLU A 102 16.60 2.65 0.47
CA GLU A 102 16.76 4.07 0.11
C GLU A 102 16.35 4.44 -1.33
N THR A 103 16.43 3.48 -2.25
CA THR A 103 16.05 3.61 -3.67
C THR A 103 14.80 2.82 -4.02
N ALA A 104 14.16 2.18 -3.04
CA ALA A 104 12.96 1.39 -3.26
C ALA A 104 11.75 2.28 -3.62
N VAL A 105 10.69 1.64 -4.13
CA VAL A 105 9.42 2.31 -4.40
C VAL A 105 8.68 2.51 -3.08
N VAL A 106 8.04 3.67 -2.93
CA VAL A 106 7.18 4.04 -1.81
C VAL A 106 5.78 4.31 -2.35
N ILE A 107 4.78 3.84 -1.63
CA ILE A 107 3.37 4.04 -1.95
C ILE A 107 2.74 4.84 -0.82
N PHE A 108 2.07 5.92 -1.18
CA PHE A 108 1.39 6.76 -0.22
C PHE A 108 0.21 7.47 -0.86
N SER A 109 -0.75 7.86 -0.04
CA SER A 109 -1.83 8.76 -0.42
C SER A 109 -1.58 10.15 0.10
N TYR A 110 -1.92 11.18 -0.66
CA TYR A 110 -1.89 12.56 -0.20
C TYR A 110 -3.10 13.34 -0.73
N ARG A 111 -3.49 14.40 -0.01
CA ARG A 111 -4.53 15.31 -0.50
C ARG A 111 -3.89 16.22 -1.54
N ALA A 112 -4.28 16.07 -2.78
CA ALA A 112 -3.86 16.89 -3.90
C ALA A 112 -4.71 18.16 -3.98
N ASP A 113 -4.08 19.31 -4.18
CA ASP A 113 -4.75 20.59 -4.46
C ASP A 113 -5.14 20.65 -5.95
N THR A 114 -6.44 20.57 -6.24
CA THR A 114 -6.95 20.52 -7.63
C THR A 114 -6.90 21.87 -8.34
N SER A 115 -6.73 22.97 -7.61
CA SER A 115 -6.64 24.32 -8.16
C SER A 115 -5.27 24.62 -8.78
N LYS A 116 -4.23 23.87 -8.38
CA LYS A 116 -2.83 24.09 -8.78
C LYS A 116 -2.30 22.92 -9.58
N LYS A 117 -2.87 22.67 -10.76
CA LYS A 117 -2.34 21.64 -11.67
C LYS A 117 -0.98 22.10 -12.21
N ALA A 118 0.09 21.36 -11.92
CA ALA A 118 1.38 21.61 -12.55
C ALA A 118 1.30 21.28 -14.06
N GLN A 119 2.14 21.93 -14.87
CA GLN A 119 2.22 21.67 -16.32
C GLN A 119 2.49 20.19 -16.63
N ASP A 120 3.17 19.49 -15.71
CA ASP A 120 3.51 18.07 -15.82
C ASP A 120 2.38 17.10 -15.43
N GLY A 121 1.18 17.62 -15.13
CA GLY A 121 0.01 16.84 -14.76
C GLY A 121 -0.04 16.37 -13.30
N ILE A 122 0.97 16.69 -12.49
CA ILE A 122 1.01 16.39 -11.05
C ILE A 122 0.27 17.48 -10.28
N TYR A 123 -0.56 17.06 -9.33
CA TYR A 123 -1.14 17.98 -8.35
C TYR A 123 -0.26 18.01 -7.08
N PRO A 124 0.12 19.19 -6.57
CA PRO A 124 0.91 19.31 -5.35
C PRO A 124 0.11 18.87 -4.14
N ALA A 125 0.80 18.43 -3.09
CA ALA A 125 0.16 18.18 -1.80
C ALA A 125 -0.41 19.48 -1.23
N LEU A 126 -1.64 19.38 -0.74
CA LEU A 126 -2.34 20.46 -0.07
C LEU A 126 -1.64 20.74 1.26
N GLN A 127 -1.14 21.97 1.42
CA GLN A 127 -0.49 22.41 2.66
C GLN A 127 -1.42 23.29 3.47
N GLY A 128 -1.55 23.00 4.78
CA GLY A 128 -2.35 23.80 5.71
C GLY A 128 -3.83 23.42 5.77
N GLY A 129 -4.38 23.44 6.98
CA GLY A 129 -5.73 22.97 7.29
C GLY A 129 -6.81 24.00 6.98
N ARG A 130 -7.46 23.86 5.83
CA ARG A 130 -8.89 24.12 5.57
C ARG A 130 -9.12 23.99 4.08
N ASN A 131 -9.63 22.85 3.65
CA ASN A 131 -10.32 22.74 2.36
C ASN A 131 -11.24 21.51 2.37
N LEU A 132 -12.45 21.70 1.87
CA LEU A 132 -13.49 20.68 1.81
C LEU A 132 -13.08 19.61 0.78
N PRO A 133 -13.11 18.31 1.14
CA PRO A 133 -12.92 17.23 0.18
C PRO A 133 -13.89 17.38 -0.99
N GLY A 134 -13.39 17.28 -2.24
CA GLY A 134 -14.22 17.32 -3.44
C GLY A 134 -14.46 18.70 -4.07
N TYR A 135 -14.15 19.81 -3.37
CA TYR A 135 -14.23 21.16 -3.96
C TYR A 135 -12.88 21.65 -4.48
N SER A 136 -11.86 21.63 -3.62
CA SER A 136 -10.50 22.11 -3.90
C SER A 136 -9.41 21.08 -3.60
N SER A 137 -9.79 19.88 -3.19
CA SER A 137 -8.85 18.79 -2.96
C SER A 137 -9.40 17.42 -3.29
N THR A 138 -8.53 16.54 -3.77
CA THR A 138 -8.83 15.12 -4.02
C THR A 138 -7.75 14.24 -3.40
N LEU A 139 -8.10 13.01 -3.00
CA LEU A 139 -7.12 12.06 -2.48
C LEU A 139 -6.47 11.33 -3.66
N ILE A 140 -5.14 11.40 -3.77
CA ILE A 140 -4.38 10.70 -4.81
C ILE A 140 -3.45 9.70 -4.14
N SER A 141 -3.51 8.45 -4.59
CA SER A 141 -2.51 7.43 -4.29
C SER A 141 -1.45 7.42 -5.38
N VAL A 142 -0.18 7.39 -4.99
CA VAL A 142 0.94 7.33 -5.93
C VAL A 142 1.97 6.31 -5.45
N ALA A 143 2.60 5.63 -6.40
CA ALA A 143 3.81 4.86 -6.19
C ALA A 143 4.97 5.57 -6.89
N CYS A 144 6.03 5.87 -6.16
CA CYS A 144 7.22 6.49 -6.73
C CYS A 144 8.49 5.99 -6.04
N PRO A 145 9.64 6.06 -6.72
CA PRO A 145 10.94 5.96 -6.08
C PRO A 145 11.07 6.84 -4.82
N MET A 146 11.71 6.33 -3.76
CA MET A 146 11.90 7.10 -2.52
C MET A 146 12.81 8.33 -2.69
N ASP A 147 13.72 8.27 -3.65
CA ASP A 147 14.63 9.34 -4.06
C ASP A 147 14.05 10.26 -5.16
N ASP A 148 12.78 10.09 -5.53
CA ASP A 148 12.11 10.94 -6.51
C ASP A 148 12.01 12.39 -6.02
N THR A 149 12.53 13.36 -6.78
CA THR A 149 12.58 14.77 -6.37
C THR A 149 11.20 15.47 -6.38
N ARG A 150 10.21 14.91 -7.08
CA ARG A 150 8.88 15.52 -7.26
C ARG A 150 7.92 15.07 -6.18
N TYR A 151 7.88 13.77 -5.90
CA TYR A 151 6.93 13.15 -4.99
C TYR A 151 7.48 12.96 -3.56
N SER A 152 8.80 12.81 -3.37
CA SER A 152 9.37 12.55 -2.03
C SER A 152 9.03 13.65 -1.01
N LYS A 153 8.91 14.90 -1.47
CA LYS A 153 8.51 16.05 -0.64
C LYS A 153 7.09 15.97 -0.10
N PHE A 154 6.22 15.14 -0.70
CA PHE A 154 4.83 14.95 -0.27
C PHE A 154 4.66 13.78 0.72
N ILE A 155 5.69 12.94 0.91
CA ILE A 155 5.63 11.80 1.84
C ILE A 155 5.34 12.23 3.29
N PRO A 156 5.93 13.33 3.82
CA PRO A 156 5.58 13.82 5.15
C PRO A 156 4.10 14.20 5.30
N ASP A 157 3.49 14.71 4.22
CA ASP A 157 2.08 15.13 4.15
C ASP A 157 1.13 13.97 3.80
N ALA A 158 1.63 12.73 3.78
CA ALA A 158 0.82 11.57 3.42
C ALA A 158 -0.33 11.34 4.40
N VAL A 159 -1.51 11.04 3.87
CA VAL A 159 -2.70 10.64 4.61
C VAL A 159 -2.75 9.11 4.67
N GLY A 160 -2.89 8.55 5.88
CA GLY A 160 -2.91 7.11 6.07
C GLY A 160 -1.52 6.45 6.07
N PRO A 161 -1.44 5.13 5.86
CA PRO A 161 -0.18 4.40 5.87
C PRO A 161 0.70 4.75 4.66
N VAL A 162 2.01 4.68 4.84
CA VAL A 162 3.01 4.80 3.78
C VAL A 162 3.74 3.48 3.72
N TYR A 163 3.85 2.88 2.54
CA TYR A 163 4.47 1.56 2.36
C TYR A 163 5.75 1.67 1.54
N VAL A 164 6.85 1.10 2.05
CA VAL A 164 8.08 0.89 1.29
C VAL A 164 8.04 -0.52 0.70
N VAL A 165 8.31 -0.64 -0.60
CA VAL A 165 8.13 -1.90 -1.34
C VAL A 165 9.48 -2.55 -1.65
N ARG A 166 9.69 -3.74 -1.08
CA ARG A 166 10.79 -4.62 -1.50
C ARG A 166 10.31 -5.50 -2.64
N MET A 167 11.03 -5.50 -3.76
CA MET A 167 10.74 -6.33 -4.93
C MET A 167 11.83 -7.38 -5.10
N THR A 168 11.42 -8.64 -5.18
CA THR A 168 12.31 -9.78 -5.40
C THR A 168 11.78 -10.59 -6.57
N GLN A 169 12.58 -10.80 -7.61
CA GLN A 169 12.16 -11.60 -8.76
C GLN A 169 11.79 -13.02 -8.32
N LEU A 170 10.75 -13.58 -8.94
CA LEU A 170 10.36 -14.98 -8.86
C LEU A 170 10.89 -15.69 -10.12
N VAL A 171 11.76 -16.67 -9.92
CA VAL A 171 12.44 -17.40 -10.99
C VAL A 171 11.87 -18.81 -11.05
N TYR A 172 11.58 -19.28 -12.26
CA TYR A 172 11.07 -20.62 -12.49
C TYR A 172 12.13 -21.66 -12.09
N ASP A 173 11.73 -22.70 -11.35
CA ASP A 173 12.64 -23.70 -10.80
C ASP A 173 12.84 -24.93 -11.70
N GLY A 174 12.19 -24.96 -12.87
CA GLY A 174 12.23 -26.10 -13.81
C GLY A 174 11.33 -27.27 -13.41
N LYS A 175 10.70 -27.25 -12.23
CA LYS A 175 9.88 -28.32 -11.65
C LYS A 175 8.41 -27.92 -11.48
N GLY A 176 7.98 -26.85 -12.14
CA GLY A 176 6.62 -26.32 -12.05
C GLY A 176 6.41 -25.26 -10.96
N GLY A 177 7.47 -24.87 -10.24
CA GLY A 177 7.41 -23.88 -9.17
C GLY A 177 8.17 -22.59 -9.48
N PHE A 178 7.95 -21.58 -8.64
CA PHE A 178 8.68 -20.32 -8.66
C PHE A 178 9.39 -20.11 -7.32
N SER A 179 10.69 -19.82 -7.37
CA SER A 179 11.49 -19.51 -6.20
C SER A 179 11.97 -18.06 -6.23
N PRO A 180 12.01 -17.34 -5.08
CA PRO A 180 12.53 -15.99 -5.04
C PRO A 180 14.03 -15.98 -5.38
N ALA A 181 14.47 -14.92 -6.05
CA ALA A 181 15.89 -14.67 -6.31
C ALA A 181 16.68 -14.49 -5.00
N ASP A 182 17.99 -14.71 -5.09
CA ASP A 182 18.90 -14.75 -3.93
C ASP A 182 18.95 -13.42 -3.16
N ARG A 183 18.70 -12.30 -3.86
CA ARG A 183 18.71 -10.95 -3.29
C ARG A 183 17.59 -10.10 -3.90
N PRO A 184 17.01 -9.16 -3.12
CA PRO A 184 16.07 -8.18 -3.68
C PRO A 184 16.77 -7.32 -4.73
N GLY A 185 16.02 -6.89 -5.74
CA GLY A 185 16.58 -6.12 -6.86
C GLY A 185 17.48 -6.90 -7.82
N MET A 186 17.67 -8.21 -7.64
CA MET A 186 18.37 -9.03 -8.61
C MET A 186 17.38 -9.55 -9.66
N ILE A 187 17.76 -9.43 -10.94
CA ILE A 187 17.03 -10.00 -12.06
C ILE A 187 17.93 -11.04 -12.75
N LYS A 188 17.64 -12.33 -12.57
CA LYS A 188 18.20 -13.43 -13.35
C LYS A 188 17.63 -13.35 -14.76
N GLY A 189 18.49 -13.51 -15.77
CA GLY A 189 18.12 -13.41 -17.18
C GLY A 189 18.64 -12.16 -17.90
N GLY A 190 19.05 -11.10 -17.19
CA GLY A 190 19.63 -9.91 -17.83
C GLY A 190 19.96 -8.79 -16.84
N SER A 191 21.03 -8.04 -17.09
CA SER A 191 21.42 -6.87 -16.28
C SER A 191 20.66 -5.60 -16.68
N ASN A 192 20.04 -5.58 -17.86
CA ASN A 192 19.19 -4.52 -18.37
C ASN A 192 17.97 -5.13 -19.10
N ALA A 193 16.96 -4.31 -19.36
CA ALA A 193 15.69 -4.76 -19.96
C ALA A 193 15.88 -5.43 -21.33
N GLU A 194 16.75 -4.88 -22.18
CA GLU A 194 17.01 -5.42 -23.52
C GLU A 194 17.72 -6.77 -23.49
N GLY A 195 18.73 -6.91 -22.64
CA GLY A 195 19.44 -8.16 -22.40
C GLY A 195 18.55 -9.22 -21.75
N TYR A 196 17.47 -8.81 -21.07
CA TYR A 196 16.46 -9.71 -20.53
C TYR A 196 15.51 -10.23 -21.62
N ILE A 197 15.07 -9.34 -22.52
CA ILE A 197 14.18 -9.69 -23.64
C ILE A 197 14.91 -10.56 -24.68
N THR A 198 16.18 -10.26 -24.96
CA THR A 198 16.94 -10.92 -26.05
C THR A 198 17.57 -12.25 -25.65
N LYS A 199 17.67 -12.57 -24.36
CA LYS A 199 18.15 -13.87 -23.87
C LYS A 199 17.02 -14.91 -23.89
N GLU A 200 16.55 -15.24 -25.10
CA GLU A 200 15.76 -16.45 -25.35
C GLU A 200 16.67 -17.69 -25.23
N SER A 201 16.86 -18.22 -24.03
CA SER A 201 17.00 -19.68 -23.89
C SER A 201 15.63 -20.26 -23.58
N SER A 202 15.01 -20.80 -24.62
CA SER A 202 13.65 -21.31 -24.83
C SER A 202 13.09 -22.37 -23.87
N ARG A 203 13.48 -22.35 -22.59
CA ARG A 203 12.86 -23.18 -21.52
C ARG A 203 12.34 -22.41 -20.32
N ASP A 204 12.72 -21.14 -20.18
CA ASP A 204 12.17 -20.27 -19.15
C ASP A 204 11.04 -19.43 -19.76
N LEU A 205 9.86 -19.46 -19.14
CA LEU A 205 8.63 -18.74 -19.51
C LEU A 205 8.76 -17.20 -19.49
N SER A 206 9.97 -16.64 -19.54
CA SER A 206 10.30 -15.28 -19.11
C SER A 206 10.94 -14.39 -20.19
N GLY A 207 10.56 -14.56 -21.46
CA GLY A 207 11.07 -13.73 -22.57
C GLY A 207 10.43 -12.34 -22.72
N ALA A 208 9.33 -12.05 -22.00
CA ALA A 208 8.67 -10.74 -22.08
C ALA A 208 7.94 -10.33 -20.79
N ALA A 209 8.03 -11.14 -19.72
CA ALA A 209 7.37 -10.89 -18.45
C ALA A 209 8.31 -11.23 -17.28
N VAL A 210 8.36 -10.34 -16.31
CA VAL A 210 9.11 -10.54 -15.06
C VAL A 210 8.09 -10.78 -13.96
N PHE A 211 8.14 -11.96 -13.34
CA PHE A 211 7.40 -12.26 -12.13
C PHE A 211 8.22 -11.84 -10.91
N PHE A 212 7.58 -11.25 -9.92
CA PHE A 212 8.23 -10.79 -8.70
C PHE A 212 7.28 -10.84 -7.51
N ARG A 213 7.84 -11.01 -6.32
CA ARG A 213 7.16 -10.82 -5.05
C ARG A 213 7.41 -9.40 -4.57
N ALA A 214 6.34 -8.67 -4.27
CA ALA A 214 6.37 -7.37 -3.63
C ALA A 214 6.05 -7.53 -2.14
N ASP A 215 6.98 -7.16 -1.28
CA ASP A 215 6.81 -7.12 0.17
C ASP A 215 6.65 -5.68 0.64
N PHE A 216 5.57 -5.39 1.36
CA PHE A 216 5.19 -4.03 1.76
C PHE A 216 5.51 -3.81 3.22
N PHE A 217 6.43 -2.88 3.50
CA PHE A 217 6.85 -2.49 4.83
C PHE A 217 6.23 -1.18 5.22
N LEU A 218 5.60 -1.11 6.40
CA LEU A 218 5.03 0.13 6.89
C LEU A 218 6.13 1.13 7.25
N MET A 219 6.05 2.34 6.70
CA MET A 219 7.01 3.41 6.96
C MET A 219 6.65 4.14 8.26
N GLN A 220 7.51 4.02 9.28
CA GLN A 220 7.29 4.66 10.58
C GLN A 220 8.58 5.28 11.17
N PRO A 221 8.62 6.60 11.37
CA PRO A 221 7.67 7.62 10.87
C PRO A 221 7.83 7.85 9.35
N LYS A 222 6.91 8.62 8.77
CA LYS A 222 6.83 9.00 7.34
C LYS A 222 7.96 9.93 6.92
N ASN A 223 9.21 9.49 7.07
CA ASN A 223 10.40 10.24 6.75
C ASN A 223 11.36 9.38 5.92
N PRO A 224 11.45 9.62 4.60
CA PRO A 224 12.37 8.93 3.69
C PRO A 224 13.84 8.94 4.14
N ALA A 225 14.28 10.02 4.81
CA ALA A 225 15.68 10.16 5.22
C ALA A 225 16.13 9.06 6.20
N ARG A 226 15.21 8.47 6.97
CA ARG A 226 15.53 7.37 7.89
C ARG A 226 15.91 6.07 7.19
N TYR A 227 15.55 5.91 5.93
CA TYR A 227 15.78 4.69 5.15
C TYR A 227 17.10 4.73 4.37
N LYS A 228 17.79 5.87 4.35
CA LYS A 228 19.15 6.01 3.80
C LYS A 228 20.13 5.13 4.57
N GLY A 229 20.92 4.33 3.85
CA GLY A 229 21.91 3.42 4.41
C GLY A 229 21.34 2.21 5.19
N ARG A 230 20.01 2.04 5.26
CA ARG A 230 19.41 0.88 5.95
C ARG A 230 19.41 -0.36 5.09
N SER A 231 19.39 -1.53 5.72
CA SER A 231 19.16 -2.83 5.08
C SER A 231 17.72 -3.29 5.29
N TRP A 232 17.22 -4.15 4.39
CA TRP A 232 15.88 -4.73 4.49
C TRP A 232 15.66 -5.52 5.78
N ALA A 233 16.70 -6.13 6.34
CA ALA A 233 16.62 -6.86 7.61
C ALA A 233 16.29 -5.91 8.78
N GLN A 234 16.75 -4.66 8.74
CA GLN A 234 16.47 -3.65 9.77
C GLN A 234 15.05 -3.10 9.72
N LEU A 235 14.30 -3.33 8.63
CA LEU A 235 12.90 -2.94 8.52
C LEU A 235 11.94 -3.96 9.16
N GLY A 236 12.46 -5.11 9.61
CA GLY A 236 11.67 -6.15 10.26
C GLY A 236 10.88 -6.99 9.26
N THR A 237 9.64 -7.31 9.61
CA THR A 237 8.74 -8.11 8.79
C THR A 237 7.85 -7.22 7.90
N PRO A 238 7.55 -7.65 6.67
CA PRO A 238 6.58 -6.93 5.85
C PRO A 238 5.18 -7.05 6.47
N SER A 239 4.39 -5.99 6.32
CA SER A 239 2.98 -5.98 6.73
C SER A 239 2.16 -6.94 5.88
N PHE A 240 2.48 -7.07 4.59
CA PHE A 240 1.93 -8.07 3.69
C PHE A 240 2.85 -8.27 2.47
N SER A 241 2.60 -9.33 1.72
CA SER A 241 3.31 -9.67 0.48
C SER A 241 2.32 -10.03 -0.61
N THR A 242 2.61 -9.69 -1.86
CA THR A 242 1.84 -10.14 -3.02
C THR A 242 2.74 -10.50 -4.19
N ASN A 243 2.31 -11.45 -5.01
CA ASN A 243 3.00 -11.84 -6.23
C ASN A 243 2.44 -11.02 -7.39
N MET A 244 3.32 -10.45 -8.20
CA MET A 244 3.00 -9.53 -9.26
C MET A 244 3.86 -9.83 -10.48
N SER A 245 3.47 -9.26 -11.61
CA SER A 245 4.24 -9.33 -12.85
C SER A 245 4.10 -8.03 -13.63
N PHE A 246 5.15 -7.68 -14.36
CA PHE A 246 5.09 -6.68 -15.42
C PHE A 246 5.59 -7.31 -16.72
N ARG A 247 5.09 -6.82 -17.85
CA ARG A 247 5.39 -7.33 -19.18
C ARG A 247 5.68 -6.20 -20.15
N LEU A 248 6.37 -6.54 -21.24
CA LEU A 248 6.59 -5.63 -22.38
C LEU A 248 5.26 -5.23 -23.03
#